data_AF-A0A970XXE6-F1
#
_entry.id   AF-A0A970XXE6-F1
#
_cell.length_a   1.000
_cell.length_b   1.000
_cell.length_c   1.000
_cell.angle_alpha   90.00
_cell.angle_beta   90.00
_cell.angle_gamma   90.00
#
_symmetry.space_group_name_H-M   'P 1'
#
loop_
_entity.id
_entity.type
_entity.pdbx_description
1 polymer ?
#
loop_
_entity_poly.entity_id
_entity_poly.type
_entity_poly.pdbx_seq_one_letter_code
_entity_poly.pdbx_strand_id
1 'polypeptide(L)'
;VPIEGSNFTESYDTIISAIGQTADVPDTFNVECAKGNRLPVGKDKATVKGGVFAGGDAVSGPATIIEAIASGRAGATAIDKYLGGKGIIDEQLAPTGEPCDCIGCEKGFAFQPREEPPFIDLDERISSFEVVENKFSDDAAVKESNRCLQCDLRLKISSVKFPPKRETTKG
;
A
#
# COMPACT_ATOMS: atom_id res chain seq x y z
N VAL A 1 -4.91 3.54 -33.49
CA VAL A 1 -5.65 3.62 -34.77
C VAL A 1 -6.84 2.68 -34.64
N PRO A 2 -8.08 3.12 -34.92
CA PRO A 2 -9.25 2.24 -34.88
C PRO A 2 -9.10 1.08 -35.86
N ILE A 3 -9.56 -0.11 -35.50
CA ILE A 3 -9.57 -1.29 -36.39
C ILE A 3 -10.96 -1.35 -37.03
N GLU A 4 -11.01 -1.20 -38.35
CA GLU A 4 -12.28 -1.23 -39.09
C GLU A 4 -12.93 -2.61 -38.98
N GLY A 5 -14.23 -2.65 -38.65
CA GLY A 5 -14.99 -3.89 -38.43
C GLY A 5 -14.82 -4.56 -37.06
N SER A 6 -14.05 -3.99 -36.11
CA SER A 6 -13.83 -4.59 -34.78
C SER A 6 -14.92 -4.31 -33.74
N ASN A 7 -15.94 -3.52 -34.10
CA ASN A 7 -17.04 -3.21 -33.19
C ASN A 7 -18.04 -4.38 -33.18
N PHE A 8 -18.47 -4.80 -31.99
CA PHE A 8 -19.47 -5.84 -31.80
C PHE A 8 -20.55 -5.36 -30.82
N THR A 9 -21.65 -6.10 -30.75
CA THR A 9 -22.76 -5.80 -29.83
C THR A 9 -23.15 -7.11 -29.16
N GLU A 10 -23.21 -7.09 -27.83
CA GLU A 10 -23.59 -8.23 -27.00
C GLU A 10 -24.63 -7.80 -25.97
N SER A 11 -25.47 -8.74 -25.56
CA SER A 11 -26.54 -8.51 -24.58
C SER A 11 -26.11 -8.98 -23.21
N TYR A 12 -26.33 -8.14 -22.19
CA TYR A 12 -26.01 -8.44 -20.79
C TYR A 12 -27.16 -7.99 -19.89
N ASP A 13 -27.45 -8.77 -18.85
CA ASP A 13 -28.45 -8.41 -17.84
C ASP A 13 -27.89 -7.42 -16.80
N THR A 14 -26.57 -7.35 -16.64
CA THR A 14 -25.88 -6.47 -15.68
C THR A 14 -24.52 -6.04 -16.22
N ILE A 15 -24.22 -4.75 -16.08
CA ILE A 15 -22.94 -4.14 -16.46
C ILE A 15 -22.37 -3.45 -15.22
N ILE A 16 -21.16 -3.83 -14.81
CA ILE A 16 -20.41 -3.18 -13.71
C ILE A 16 -19.23 -2.45 -14.33
N SER A 17 -19.25 -1.12 -14.28
CA SER A 17 -18.14 -0.30 -14.79
C SER A 17 -17.05 -0.18 -13.72
N ALA A 18 -15.87 -0.77 -13.98
CA ALA A 18 -14.70 -0.73 -13.10
C ALA A 18 -13.48 -0.12 -13.80
N ILE A 19 -13.70 0.91 -14.63
CA ILE A 19 -12.66 1.58 -15.44
C ILE A 19 -11.76 2.54 -14.64
N GLY A 20 -11.91 2.59 -13.31
CA GLY A 20 -11.13 3.41 -12.40
C GLY A 20 -11.97 4.46 -11.67
N GLN A 21 -11.27 5.36 -10.98
CA GLN A 21 -11.85 6.43 -10.16
C GLN A 21 -11.14 7.76 -10.44
N THR A 22 -11.85 8.85 -10.18
CA THR A 22 -11.34 10.22 -10.29
C THR A 22 -11.76 10.99 -9.04
N ALA A 23 -10.89 11.85 -8.52
CA ALA A 23 -11.23 12.68 -7.37
C ALA A 23 -12.36 13.65 -7.75
N ASP A 24 -13.30 13.87 -6.83
CA ASP A 24 -14.30 14.92 -6.96
C ASP A 24 -13.83 16.14 -6.15
N VAL A 25 -13.43 17.19 -6.86
CA VAL A 25 -12.89 18.42 -6.26
C VAL A 25 -13.90 19.54 -6.52
N PRO A 26 -14.62 20.02 -5.48
CA PRO A 26 -15.62 21.07 -5.65
C PRO A 26 -14.99 22.39 -6.11
N ASP A 27 -15.62 23.07 -7.07
CA ASP A 27 -15.18 24.39 -7.55
C ASP A 27 -15.05 25.43 -6.43
N THR A 28 -15.86 25.29 -5.37
CA THR A 28 -15.82 26.14 -4.17
C THR A 28 -14.46 26.17 -3.48
N PHE A 29 -13.61 25.15 -3.67
CA PHE A 29 -12.28 25.10 -3.10
C PHE A 29 -11.33 26.09 -3.77
N ASN A 30 -11.66 26.56 -4.99
CA ASN A 30 -10.87 27.52 -5.76
C ASN A 30 -9.39 27.09 -5.86
N VAL A 31 -9.16 25.85 -6.29
CA VAL A 31 -7.85 25.24 -6.48
C VAL A 31 -7.69 24.78 -7.92
N GLU A 32 -6.49 24.96 -8.48
CA GLU A 32 -6.21 24.52 -9.84
C GLU A 32 -6.10 22.98 -9.89
N CYS A 33 -6.79 22.35 -10.84
CA CYS A 33 -6.75 20.91 -11.06
C CYS A 33 -6.06 20.57 -12.38
N ALA A 34 -5.20 19.56 -12.38
CA ALA A 34 -4.57 19.00 -13.55
C ALA A 34 -5.45 17.92 -14.21
N LYS A 35 -4.94 17.31 -15.30
CA LYS A 35 -5.62 16.23 -16.01
C LYS A 35 -6.08 15.11 -15.06
N GLY A 36 -7.33 14.68 -15.23
CA GLY A 36 -7.94 13.64 -14.38
C GLY A 36 -8.33 14.15 -12.99
N ASN A 37 -8.69 15.42 -12.89
CA ASN A 37 -9.11 16.11 -11.65
C ASN A 37 -8.15 15.95 -10.47
N ARG A 38 -6.83 15.97 -10.76
CA ARG A 38 -5.79 15.83 -9.75
C ARG A 38 -5.34 17.19 -9.24
N LEU A 39 -5.00 17.27 -7.97
CA LEU A 39 -4.46 18.46 -7.32
C LEU A 39 -2.93 18.45 -7.44
N PRO A 40 -2.33 19.31 -8.29
CA PRO A 40 -0.88 19.42 -8.36
C PRO A 40 -0.34 20.03 -7.06
N VAL A 41 0.71 19.41 -6.53
CA VAL A 41 1.37 19.88 -5.30
C VAL A 41 2.88 19.94 -5.47
N GLY A 42 3.50 20.85 -4.71
CA GLY A 42 4.95 20.92 -4.56
C GLY A 42 5.53 19.75 -3.74
N LYS A 43 6.86 19.77 -3.56
CA LYS A 43 7.55 18.81 -2.67
C LYS A 43 7.09 18.92 -1.21
N ASP A 44 6.61 20.09 -0.83
CA ASP A 44 6.01 20.43 0.45
C ASP A 44 4.51 20.07 0.54
N LYS A 45 3.94 19.36 -0.44
CA LYS A 45 2.52 18.99 -0.49
C LYS A 45 1.56 20.18 -0.54
N ALA A 46 2.06 21.40 -0.71
CA ALA A 46 1.24 22.58 -0.87
C ALA A 46 0.75 22.67 -2.32
N THR A 47 -0.50 23.09 -2.47
CA THR A 47 -1.05 23.49 -3.78
C THR A 47 -0.56 24.89 -4.15
N VAL A 48 -0.88 25.36 -5.36
CA VAL A 48 -0.64 26.75 -5.76
C VAL A 48 -1.37 27.78 -4.89
N LYS A 49 -2.45 27.37 -4.20
CA LYS A 49 -3.18 28.20 -3.26
C LYS A 49 -2.53 28.09 -1.88
N GLY A 50 -2.01 29.22 -1.38
CA GLY A 50 -1.39 29.30 -0.07
C GLY A 50 -2.30 28.79 1.06
N GLY A 51 -1.74 27.98 1.95
CA GLY A 51 -2.47 27.37 3.07
C GLY A 51 -3.32 26.16 2.71
N VAL A 52 -3.33 25.72 1.44
CA VAL A 52 -4.04 24.52 0.99
C VAL A 52 -3.05 23.43 0.60
N PHE A 53 -3.23 22.24 1.16
CA PHE A 53 -2.39 21.06 0.96
C PHE A 53 -3.22 19.91 0.42
N ALA A 54 -2.59 19.02 -0.35
CA ALA A 54 -3.26 17.82 -0.87
C ALA A 54 -2.35 16.58 -0.79
N GLY A 55 -2.97 15.41 -0.68
CA GLY A 55 -2.30 14.12 -0.56
C GLY A 55 -3.19 12.97 -1.03
N GLY A 56 -2.63 11.77 -1.01
CA GLY A 56 -3.29 10.54 -1.50
C GLY A 56 -3.69 10.61 -2.98
N ASP A 57 -4.76 9.89 -3.31
CA ASP A 57 -5.26 9.72 -4.68
C ASP A 57 -5.66 11.03 -5.36
N ALA A 58 -6.01 12.06 -4.58
CA ALA A 58 -6.28 13.39 -5.13
C ALA A 58 -5.05 13.99 -5.83
N VAL A 59 -3.83 13.56 -5.48
CA VAL A 59 -2.58 14.01 -6.10
C VAL A 59 -2.05 12.98 -7.10
N SER A 60 -1.93 11.71 -6.69
CA SER A 60 -1.30 10.65 -7.50
C SER A 60 -2.25 10.00 -8.51
N GLY A 61 -3.57 10.10 -8.30
CA GLY A 61 -4.51 9.11 -8.78
C GLY A 61 -4.46 7.81 -7.96
N PRO A 62 -5.19 6.75 -8.39
CA PRO A 62 -5.31 5.50 -7.66
C PRO A 62 -3.94 4.93 -7.25
N ALA A 63 -3.73 4.80 -5.94
CA ALA A 63 -2.49 4.32 -5.36
C ALA A 63 -2.76 3.22 -4.32
N THR A 64 -1.70 2.59 -3.84
CA THR A 64 -1.81 1.64 -2.73
C THR A 64 -2.15 2.36 -1.42
N ILE A 65 -2.76 1.64 -0.47
CA ILE A 65 -3.07 2.18 0.86
C ILE A 65 -1.82 2.74 1.55
N ILE A 66 -0.66 2.08 1.40
CA ILE A 66 0.60 2.51 2.01
C ILE A 66 1.08 3.84 1.41
N GLU A 67 0.93 4.03 0.11
CA GLU A 67 1.25 5.30 -0.54
C GLU A 67 0.34 6.43 -0.08
N ALA A 68 -0.96 6.16 0.08
CA ALA A 68 -1.90 7.14 0.63
C ALA A 68 -1.53 7.54 2.07
N ILE A 69 -1.18 6.57 2.93
CA ILE A 69 -0.71 6.82 4.30
C ILE A 69 0.59 7.65 4.30
N ALA A 70 1.57 7.27 3.47
CA ALA A 70 2.83 8.00 3.36
C ALA A 70 2.61 9.45 2.88
N SER A 71 1.70 9.64 1.92
CA SER A 71 1.30 10.95 1.42
C SER A 71 0.62 11.79 2.51
N GLY A 72 -0.27 11.19 3.30
CA GLY A 72 -0.90 11.83 4.46
C GLY A 72 0.10 12.28 5.52
N ARG A 73 1.08 11.43 5.87
CA ARG A 73 2.17 11.77 6.79
C ARG A 73 2.99 12.96 6.28
N ALA A 74 3.37 12.95 5.00
CA ALA A 74 4.08 14.07 4.39
C ALA A 74 3.25 15.37 4.41
N GLY A 75 1.94 15.28 4.17
CA GLY A 75 1.01 16.40 4.27
C GLY A 75 0.93 16.97 5.69
N ALA A 76 0.81 16.11 6.70
CA ALA A 76 0.79 16.53 8.10
C ALA A 76 2.11 17.23 8.50
N THR A 77 3.26 16.68 8.11
CA THR A 77 4.58 17.34 8.31
C THR A 77 4.62 18.73 7.68
N ALA A 78 4.04 18.90 6.49
CA ALA A 78 4.05 20.19 5.79
C ALA A 78 3.11 21.21 6.43
N ILE A 79 1.90 20.79 6.81
CA ILE A 79 0.92 21.62 7.50
C ILE A 79 1.50 22.11 8.83
N ASP A 80 2.12 21.24 9.63
CA ASP A 80 2.75 21.62 10.89
C ASP A 80 3.83 22.69 10.68
N LYS A 81 4.72 22.50 9.70
CA LYS A 81 5.75 23.51 9.35
C LYS A 81 5.14 24.83 8.88
N TYR A 82 4.07 24.78 8.10
CA TYR A 82 3.37 25.99 7.63
C TYR A 82 2.75 26.78 8.77
N LEU A 83 2.26 26.10 9.81
CA LEU A 83 1.70 26.70 11.02
C LEU A 83 2.77 27.12 12.05
N GLY A 84 4.07 27.00 11.72
CA GLY A 84 5.19 27.40 12.59
C GLY A 84 5.75 26.29 13.49
N GLY A 85 5.28 25.06 13.33
CA GLY A 85 5.80 23.86 13.98
C GLY A 85 7.13 23.37 13.37
N LYS A 86 7.59 22.20 13.83
CA LYS A 86 8.88 21.60 13.44
C LYS A 86 8.74 20.51 12.36
N GLY A 87 7.51 20.12 12.04
CA GLY A 87 7.17 19.01 11.16
C GLY A 87 7.43 17.63 11.76
N ILE A 88 7.42 17.52 13.09
CA ILE A 88 7.69 16.26 13.79
C ILE A 88 6.35 15.61 14.13
N ILE A 89 6.02 14.51 13.45
CA ILE A 89 4.75 13.78 13.58
C ILE A 89 4.95 12.36 14.11
N ASP A 90 6.09 12.10 14.75
CA ASP A 90 6.51 10.77 15.20
C ASP A 90 5.96 10.44 16.59
N GLU A 91 4.80 11.00 16.93
CA GLU A 91 4.12 10.71 18.19
C GLU A 91 3.68 9.25 18.22
N GLN A 92 4.05 8.56 19.29
CA GLN A 92 3.61 7.20 19.54
C GLN A 92 2.20 7.23 20.14
N LEU A 93 1.19 7.09 19.28
CA LEU A 93 -0.23 7.14 19.68
C LEU A 93 -0.68 5.92 20.49
N ALA A 94 0.06 4.82 20.42
CA ALA A 94 -0.22 3.60 21.16
C ALA A 94 1.07 2.90 21.61
N PRO A 95 1.10 2.29 22.81
CA PRO A 95 2.20 1.44 23.20
C PRO A 95 2.35 0.29 22.20
N THR A 96 3.60 -0.13 21.96
CA THR A 96 3.86 -1.34 21.18
C THR A 96 3.21 -2.52 21.88
N GLY A 97 2.33 -3.25 21.18
CA GLY A 97 1.71 -4.44 21.75
C GLY A 97 2.75 -5.48 22.11
N GLU A 98 2.64 -6.05 23.31
CA GLU A 98 3.42 -7.24 23.67
C GLU A 98 2.72 -8.48 23.09
N PRO A 99 3.46 -9.39 22.44
CA PRO A 99 2.93 -10.68 21.99
C PRO A 99 2.24 -11.43 23.12
N CYS A 100 1.09 -12.05 22.84
CA CYS A 100 0.39 -12.87 23.83
C CYS A 100 1.23 -14.10 24.18
N ASP A 101 1.53 -14.29 25.47
CA ASP A 101 2.22 -15.50 25.95
C ASP A 101 1.40 -16.79 25.73
N CYS A 102 0.09 -16.66 25.49
CA CYS A 102 -0.85 -17.76 25.30
C CYS A 102 -0.57 -18.64 24.08
N ILE A 103 0.10 -18.11 23.05
CA ILE A 103 0.36 -18.81 21.78
C ILE A 103 1.68 -19.61 21.84
N GLY A 104 2.59 -19.27 22.75
CA GLY A 104 3.91 -19.88 22.85
C GLY A 104 4.85 -19.53 21.68
N CYS A 105 6.07 -20.08 21.71
CA CYS A 105 7.11 -19.84 20.70
C CYS A 105 7.63 -21.16 20.13
N GLU A 106 7.49 -21.34 18.81
CA GLU A 106 8.04 -22.51 18.12
C GLU A 106 9.53 -22.31 17.78
N LYS A 107 10.37 -23.28 18.18
CA LYS A 107 11.80 -23.24 17.89
C LYS A 107 12.04 -23.33 16.38
N GLY A 108 12.78 -22.36 15.84
CA GLY A 108 13.19 -22.36 14.44
C GLY A 108 12.14 -21.84 13.46
N PHE A 109 10.98 -21.36 13.92
CA PHE A 109 9.93 -20.83 13.04
C PHE A 109 10.45 -19.70 12.12
N ALA A 110 11.41 -18.91 12.61
CA ALA A 110 12.04 -17.81 11.86
C ALA A 110 12.69 -18.25 10.54
N PHE A 111 13.08 -19.52 10.47
CA PHE A 111 13.76 -20.13 9.33
C PHE A 111 12.80 -20.97 8.48
N GLN A 112 11.54 -21.11 8.88
CA GLN A 112 10.55 -21.79 8.07
C GLN A 112 10.23 -20.93 6.84
N PRO A 113 10.31 -21.49 5.62
CA PRO A 113 9.91 -20.79 4.42
C PRO A 113 8.38 -20.57 4.43
N ARG A 114 7.94 -19.52 3.72
CA ARG A 114 6.53 -19.30 3.43
C ARG A 114 6.04 -20.41 2.50
N GLU A 115 4.85 -20.95 2.77
CA GLU A 115 4.18 -21.83 1.82
C GLU A 115 3.69 -21.01 0.62
N GLU A 116 4.01 -21.46 -0.59
CA GLU A 116 3.56 -20.81 -1.82
C GLU A 116 2.20 -21.40 -2.23
N PRO A 117 1.18 -20.58 -2.51
CA PRO A 117 -0.09 -21.10 -2.98
C PRO A 117 0.08 -21.74 -4.36
N PRO A 118 -0.69 -22.78 -4.68
CA PRO A 118 -0.68 -23.35 -6.02
C PRO A 118 -1.27 -22.34 -7.02
N PHE A 119 -0.63 -22.19 -8.18
CA PHE A 119 -1.15 -21.35 -9.26
C PHE A 119 -1.48 -22.21 -10.48
N ILE A 120 -2.50 -21.82 -11.25
CA ILE A 120 -2.79 -22.45 -12.54
C ILE A 120 -1.66 -22.16 -13.56
N ASP A 121 -1.56 -22.97 -14.62
CA ASP A 121 -0.54 -22.78 -15.65
C ASP A 121 -0.78 -21.52 -16.49
N LEU A 122 0.30 -20.94 -17.04
CA LEU A 122 0.24 -19.66 -17.77
C LEU A 122 -0.75 -19.68 -18.95
N ASP A 123 -0.81 -20.79 -19.68
CA ASP A 123 -1.70 -20.93 -20.85
C ASP A 123 -3.18 -20.85 -20.43
N GLU A 124 -3.52 -21.40 -19.27
CA GLU A 124 -4.87 -21.33 -18.68
C GLU A 124 -5.17 -19.95 -18.11
N ARG A 125 -4.19 -19.24 -17.54
CA ARG A 125 -4.36 -17.86 -17.03
C ARG A 125 -4.77 -16.87 -18.12
N ILE A 126 -4.28 -17.08 -19.35
CA ILE A 126 -4.54 -16.16 -20.47
C ILE A 126 -5.87 -16.48 -21.15
N SER A 127 -6.29 -17.74 -21.11
CA SER A 127 -7.45 -18.25 -21.87
C SER A 127 -8.72 -18.44 -21.05
N SER A 128 -8.68 -18.21 -19.74
CA SER A 128 -9.83 -18.42 -18.84
C SER A 128 -9.97 -17.30 -17.80
N PHE A 129 -11.15 -17.24 -17.17
CA PHE A 129 -11.44 -16.39 -16.01
C PHE A 129 -11.36 -17.18 -14.69
N GLU A 130 -10.73 -18.34 -14.70
CA GLU A 130 -10.58 -19.18 -13.50
C GLU A 130 -9.65 -18.52 -12.48
N VAL A 131 -9.79 -18.96 -11.22
CA VAL A 131 -8.99 -18.44 -10.11
C VAL A 131 -7.51 -18.76 -10.34
N VAL A 132 -6.69 -17.70 -10.48
CA VAL A 132 -5.27 -17.84 -10.81
C VAL A 132 -4.44 -18.38 -9.64
N GLU A 133 -4.72 -17.88 -8.43
CA GLU A 133 -4.09 -18.31 -7.17
C GLU A 133 -5.07 -19.18 -6.39
N ASN A 134 -4.80 -20.48 -6.36
CA ASN A 134 -5.66 -21.45 -5.69
C ASN A 134 -5.42 -21.51 -4.18
N LYS A 135 -6.39 -22.07 -3.46
CA LYS A 135 -6.27 -22.29 -2.01
C LYS A 135 -5.14 -23.26 -1.68
N PHE A 136 -4.56 -23.10 -0.50
CA PHE A 136 -3.66 -24.08 0.09
C PHE A 136 -4.35 -25.44 0.28
N SER A 137 -3.56 -26.52 0.26
CA SER A 137 -3.99 -27.79 0.85
C SER A 137 -4.15 -27.64 2.36
N ASP A 138 -4.93 -28.51 2.99
CA ASP A 138 -5.15 -28.47 4.45
C ASP A 138 -3.81 -28.48 5.22
N ASP A 139 -2.86 -29.31 4.80
CA ASP A 139 -1.53 -29.39 5.41
C ASP A 139 -0.72 -28.09 5.24
N ALA A 140 -0.72 -27.51 4.04
CA ALA A 140 -0.01 -26.26 3.77
C ALA A 140 -0.66 -25.08 4.51
N ALA A 141 -1.99 -25.07 4.60
CA ALA A 141 -2.75 -24.06 5.32
C ALA A 141 -2.43 -24.08 6.82
N VAL A 142 -2.40 -25.28 7.44
CA VAL A 142 -2.02 -25.44 8.85
C VAL A 142 -0.57 -24.98 9.08
N LYS A 143 0.36 -25.38 8.20
CA LYS A 143 1.76 -25.00 8.30
C LYS A 143 1.99 -23.49 8.18
N GLU A 144 1.37 -22.85 7.20
CA GLU A 144 1.46 -21.39 7.01
C GLU A 144 0.77 -20.64 8.14
N SER A 145 -0.33 -21.16 8.67
CA SER A 145 -1.03 -20.58 9.83
C SER A 145 -0.15 -20.62 11.09
N ASN A 146 0.48 -21.76 11.38
CA ASN A 146 1.42 -21.88 12.49
C ASN A 146 2.60 -20.91 12.33
N ARG A 147 3.17 -20.79 11.13
CA ARG A 147 4.23 -19.81 10.84
C ARG A 147 3.75 -18.36 11.03
N CYS A 148 2.51 -18.04 10.62
CA CYS A 148 1.90 -16.71 10.72
C CYS A 148 1.63 -16.31 12.18
N LEU A 149 1.14 -17.24 13.01
CA LEU A 149 0.88 -17.03 14.44
C LEU A 149 2.15 -16.69 15.24
N GLN A 150 3.33 -16.92 14.68
CA GLN A 150 4.61 -16.63 15.28
C GLN A 150 5.23 -15.32 14.75
N CYS A 151 4.61 -14.65 13.76
CA CYS A 151 5.25 -13.58 13.00
C CYS A 151 5.60 -12.33 13.83
N ASP A 152 4.84 -12.04 14.88
CA ASP A 152 5.07 -10.97 15.85
C ASP A 152 6.26 -11.28 16.79
N LEU A 153 6.49 -12.56 17.10
CA LEU A 153 7.67 -13.05 17.83
C LEU A 153 8.98 -12.92 17.01
N ARG A 154 8.91 -12.67 15.70
CA ARG A 154 10.10 -12.45 14.87
C ARG A 154 10.93 -11.28 15.38
N LEU A 155 10.27 -10.25 15.94
CA LEU A 155 10.94 -9.08 16.52
C LEU A 155 11.68 -9.41 17.83
N LYS A 156 11.33 -10.53 18.50
CA LYS A 156 11.98 -11.02 19.73
C LYS A 156 13.13 -11.99 19.45
N ILE A 157 13.31 -12.44 18.20
CA ILE A 157 14.44 -13.28 17.80
C ILE A 157 15.63 -12.35 17.60
N SER A 158 16.60 -12.45 18.53
CA SER A 158 17.86 -11.68 18.65
C SER A 158 18.09 -10.61 17.58
N SER A 159 18.30 -9.36 18.02
CA SER A 159 18.54 -8.18 17.18
C SER A 159 19.26 -8.49 15.87
N VAL A 160 18.65 -8.13 14.75
CA VAL A 160 19.30 -8.15 13.43
C VAL A 160 20.66 -7.47 13.57
N LYS A 161 21.74 -8.24 13.42
CA LYS A 161 23.09 -7.69 13.39
C LYS A 161 23.23 -6.91 12.10
N PHE A 162 22.95 -5.62 12.16
CA PHE A 162 23.23 -4.73 11.06
C PHE A 162 24.74 -4.75 10.77
N PRO A 163 25.16 -4.69 9.49
CA PRO A 163 26.55 -4.44 9.18
C PRO A 163 27.02 -3.15 9.89
N PRO A 164 28.26 -3.10 10.39
CA PRO A 164 28.78 -1.92 11.07
C PRO A 164 28.55 -0.69 10.19
N LYS A 165 28.08 0.40 10.80
CA LYS A 165 27.90 1.68 10.08
C LYS A 165 29.23 2.00 9.39
N ARG A 166 29.21 2.15 8.06
CA ARG A 166 30.37 2.67 7.33
C ARG A 166 30.71 4.02 7.95
N GLU A 167 31.88 4.11 8.57
CA GLU A 167 32.44 5.39 8.95
C GLU A 167 32.55 6.21 7.68
N THR A 168 31.82 7.32 7.62
CA THR A 168 32.03 8.33 6.59
C THR A 168 33.37 9.00 6.91
N THR A 169 34.46 8.39 6.45
CA THR A 169 35.71 9.10 6.27
C THR A 169 35.49 10.12 5.15
N LYS A 170 35.01 11.30 5.53
CA LYS A 170 35.19 12.50 4.71
C LYS A 170 36.68 12.85 4.79
N GLY A 171 37.42 12.45 3.75
CA GLY A 171 38.62 13.13 3.30
C GLY A 171 38.24 14.10 2.19
#